data_AF-A0A9D2QDB7-F1
#
_entry.id   AF-A0A9D2QDB7-F1
#
_cell.length_a   1.000
_cell.length_b   1.000
_cell.length_c   1.000
_cell.angle_alpha   90.00
_cell.angle_beta   90.00
_cell.angle_gamma   90.00
#
_symmetry.space_group_name_H-M   'P 1'
#
loop_
_entity.id
_entity.type
_entity.pdbx_description
1 polymer ?
#
loop_
_entity_poly.entity_id
_entity_poly.type
_entity_poly.pdbx_seq_one_letter_code
_entity_poly.pdbx_strand_id
1 'polypeptide(L)'
;MKILIRGAGDLATGIASRLYGAGHQMLMTEIEVPLTVRRTVALSRAVYEGNAQVEEMLGVLVKDQAGAEQVMAEGNIAVMVDETASCRAWFRPDVIVDAILAKRNLGTKITDAPFVIGVGPGFTAGADCNCVVETKRGHTLGNIIRRGSAIPNTGVPGNVAGYTIERLIRAGADGILEPKAQIGDYVEKGSVVAVTGGVPVYAQMSGIVRGMLQAGVQVSRNLKIGDIDARAEVSHCYTISDKARAIGGGVLEAVTGFERMKDRFAIVILAAGAGTRFGGNKLNTLVKNRPLYEYTLNRVQAFGSFPSFIVTGSEEIAQEAEKRGIAPVWNQEPERGISRSLTLGLKKTLECRPDLKGVLFSVCDQPGLDTSTMQQIFRTAYLHPGSIVCAGNSGRTGNPVCWDERFFPELLALTGDEGGRQIMRKHKEKVRIVQADPEELKDIDRREDLR
;
A
#
# COMPACT_ATOMS: atom_id res chain seq x y z
N MET A 1 -14.51 -6.43 0.94
CA MET A 1 -13.74 -5.74 -0.13
C MET A 1 -13.15 -6.77 -1.09
N LYS A 2 -12.86 -6.36 -2.33
CA LYS A 2 -12.08 -7.13 -3.31
C LYS A 2 -10.60 -6.85 -3.12
N ILE A 3 -9.80 -7.88 -2.89
CA ILE A 3 -8.35 -7.75 -2.66
C ILE A 3 -7.59 -8.57 -3.69
N LEU A 4 -6.64 -7.92 -4.37
CA LEU A 4 -5.72 -8.55 -5.30
C LEU A 4 -4.35 -8.70 -4.62
N ILE A 5 -3.87 -9.92 -4.46
CA ILE A 5 -2.53 -10.20 -3.93
C ILE A 5 -1.62 -10.60 -5.10
N ARG A 6 -0.56 -9.83 -5.32
CA ARG A 6 0.48 -10.21 -6.29
C ARG A 6 1.45 -11.18 -5.63
N GLY A 7 1.62 -12.36 -6.21
CA GLY A 7 2.36 -13.49 -5.65
C GLY A 7 1.46 -14.42 -4.83
N ALA A 8 1.73 -15.72 -4.89
CA ALA A 8 1.01 -16.78 -4.17
C ALA A 8 1.94 -17.68 -3.33
N GLY A 9 3.16 -17.23 -3.06
CA GLY A 9 4.13 -17.91 -2.20
C GLY A 9 3.70 -18.02 -0.73
N ASP A 10 4.59 -18.51 0.13
CA ASP A 10 4.29 -18.80 1.55
C ASP A 10 3.97 -17.53 2.37
N LEU A 11 4.66 -16.42 2.11
CA LEU A 11 4.37 -15.15 2.79
C LEU A 11 3.06 -14.52 2.27
N ALA A 12 2.80 -14.58 0.96
CA ALA A 12 1.54 -14.14 0.39
C ALA A 12 0.35 -14.97 0.90
N THR A 13 0.54 -16.28 1.09
CA THR A 13 -0.46 -17.18 1.67
C THR A 13 -0.74 -16.85 3.15
N GLY A 14 0.28 -16.46 3.92
CA GLY A 14 0.06 -15.97 5.29
C GLY A 14 -0.70 -14.65 5.36
N ILE A 15 -0.54 -13.77 4.36
CA ILE A 15 -1.38 -12.58 4.19
C ILE A 15 -2.81 -12.98 3.83
N ALA A 16 -2.97 -13.88 2.86
CA ALA A 16 -4.27 -14.40 2.45
C ALA A 16 -5.03 -15.00 3.63
N SER A 17 -4.41 -15.79 4.51
CA SER A 17 -5.06 -16.37 5.70
C SER A 17 -5.71 -15.31 6.61
N ARG A 18 -5.04 -14.18 6.84
CA ARG A 18 -5.60 -13.12 7.68
C ARG A 18 -6.75 -12.38 7.00
N LEU A 19 -6.64 -12.13 5.71
CA LEU A 19 -7.68 -11.45 4.92
C LEU A 19 -8.89 -12.36 4.64
N TYR A 20 -8.65 -13.65 4.45
CA TYR A 20 -9.67 -14.70 4.32
C TYR A 20 -10.53 -14.77 5.57
N GLY A 21 -9.89 -14.89 6.74
CA GLY A 21 -10.57 -14.90 8.03
C GLY A 21 -11.33 -13.60 8.35
N ALA A 22 -11.02 -12.49 7.66
CA ALA A 22 -11.75 -11.23 7.73
C ALA A 22 -12.90 -11.11 6.72
N GLY A 23 -13.16 -12.15 5.91
CA GLY A 23 -14.29 -12.21 4.97
C GLY A 23 -14.08 -11.41 3.68
N HIS A 24 -12.84 -11.19 3.24
CA HIS A 24 -12.57 -10.51 1.98
C HIS A 24 -12.60 -11.46 0.77
N GLN A 25 -13.04 -10.95 -0.38
CA GLN A 25 -12.93 -11.67 -1.65
C GLN A 25 -11.52 -11.50 -2.21
N MET A 26 -10.88 -12.61 -2.59
CA MET A 26 -9.46 -12.59 -2.93
C MET A 26 -9.17 -13.24 -4.27
N LEU A 27 -8.36 -12.54 -5.05
CA LEU A 27 -7.69 -13.06 -6.22
C LEU A 27 -6.18 -12.94 -5.99
N MET A 28 -5.44 -14.02 -6.24
CA MET A 28 -3.98 -14.04 -6.18
C MET A 28 -3.43 -14.24 -7.59
N THR A 29 -2.34 -13.54 -7.92
CA THR A 29 -1.63 -13.78 -9.17
C THR A 29 -0.28 -14.43 -8.94
N GLU A 30 0.18 -15.21 -9.90
CA GLU A 30 1.47 -15.87 -9.87
C GLU A 30 2.08 -15.99 -11.27
N ILE A 31 3.37 -16.28 -11.35
CA ILE A 31 4.04 -16.66 -12.60
C ILE A 31 3.75 -18.11 -12.98
N GLU A 32 4.00 -18.47 -14.24
CA GLU A 32 3.72 -19.81 -14.79
C GLU A 32 4.49 -20.93 -14.06
N VAL A 33 5.72 -20.64 -13.62
CA VAL A 33 6.57 -21.59 -12.88
C VAL A 33 6.94 -20.99 -11.52
N PRO A 34 6.10 -21.18 -10.48
CA PRO A 34 6.36 -20.59 -9.17
C PRO A 34 7.64 -21.16 -8.53
N LEU A 35 8.48 -20.28 -7.97
CA LEU A 35 9.72 -20.63 -7.28
C LEU A 35 9.56 -20.67 -5.75
N THR A 36 8.41 -21.12 -5.27
CA THR A 36 8.13 -21.19 -3.84
C THR A 36 8.75 -22.45 -3.23
N VAL A 37 9.68 -22.31 -2.27
CA VAL A 37 10.30 -23.47 -1.62
C VAL A 37 9.40 -24.13 -0.56
N ARG A 38 8.65 -23.34 0.22
CA ARG A 38 7.74 -23.85 1.25
C ARG A 38 6.38 -24.17 0.64
N ARG A 39 6.37 -25.13 -0.30
CA ARG A 39 5.23 -25.45 -1.17
C ARG A 39 4.00 -25.90 -0.38
N THR A 40 4.20 -26.74 0.64
CA THR A 40 3.12 -27.31 1.49
C THR A 40 2.24 -26.27 2.19
N VAL A 41 2.68 -25.01 2.27
CA VAL A 41 1.96 -23.90 2.92
C VAL A 41 1.79 -22.70 2.00
N ALA A 42 1.78 -22.94 0.69
CA ALA A 42 1.65 -21.91 -0.33
C ALA A 42 0.56 -22.25 -1.34
N LEU A 43 -0.26 -21.26 -1.67
CA LEU A 43 -1.32 -21.38 -2.67
C LEU A 43 -0.78 -21.37 -4.12
N SER A 44 0.48 -21.00 -4.32
CA SER A 44 1.16 -21.08 -5.62
C SER A 44 1.20 -22.49 -6.22
N ARG A 45 1.02 -23.53 -5.40
CA ARG A 45 0.82 -24.92 -5.85
C ARG A 45 -0.36 -25.08 -6.81
N ALA A 46 -1.41 -24.28 -6.65
CA ALA A 46 -2.58 -24.34 -7.52
C ALA A 46 -2.20 -24.19 -9.00
N VAL A 47 -1.14 -23.44 -9.32
CA VAL A 47 -0.65 -23.23 -10.70
C VAL A 47 -0.33 -24.54 -11.42
N TYR A 48 0.20 -25.55 -10.73
CA TYR A 48 0.58 -26.83 -11.35
C TYR A 48 -0.19 -28.04 -10.82
N GLU A 49 -0.95 -27.89 -9.73
CA GLU A 49 -1.82 -28.95 -9.18
C GLU A 49 -3.32 -28.71 -9.49
N GLY A 50 -3.67 -27.54 -10.04
CA GLY A 50 -5.05 -27.12 -10.31
C GLY A 50 -5.76 -26.54 -9.07
N ASN A 51 -5.40 -26.98 -7.86
CA ASN A 51 -5.85 -26.40 -6.59
C ASN A 51 -4.80 -26.62 -5.49
N ALA A 52 -4.93 -25.89 -4.38
CA ALA A 52 -4.09 -26.05 -3.20
C ALA A 52 -4.87 -25.73 -1.93
N GLN A 53 -4.93 -26.71 -1.01
CA GLN A 53 -5.46 -26.50 0.35
C GLN A 53 -4.32 -26.08 1.29
N VAL A 54 -4.50 -24.97 2.02
CA VAL A 54 -3.60 -24.53 3.09
C VAL A 54 -4.43 -24.08 4.29
N GLU A 55 -4.31 -24.81 5.40
CA GLU A 55 -5.19 -24.65 6.56
C GLU A 55 -6.67 -24.69 6.09
N GLU A 56 -7.51 -23.71 6.44
CA GLU A 56 -8.90 -23.62 5.99
C GLU A 56 -9.10 -23.12 4.55
N MET A 57 -8.05 -22.57 3.91
CA MET A 57 -8.18 -21.93 2.59
C MET A 57 -7.99 -22.92 1.45
N LEU A 58 -8.92 -22.89 0.49
CA LEU A 58 -8.78 -23.53 -0.81
C LEU A 58 -8.45 -22.48 -1.88
N GLY A 59 -7.26 -22.59 -2.47
CA GLY A 59 -6.88 -21.86 -3.67
C GLY A 59 -7.14 -22.68 -4.92
N VAL A 60 -7.79 -22.10 -5.93
CA VAL A 60 -8.16 -22.79 -7.17
C VAL A 60 -7.57 -22.05 -8.37
N LEU A 61 -6.93 -22.78 -9.27
CA LEU A 61 -6.40 -22.21 -10.51
C LEU A 61 -7.54 -21.84 -11.45
N VAL A 62 -7.55 -20.59 -11.90
CA VAL A 62 -8.53 -20.05 -12.85
C VAL A 62 -7.82 -19.47 -14.07
N LYS A 63 -8.50 -19.51 -15.22
CA LYS A 63 -7.96 -19.03 -16.50
C LYS A 63 -8.55 -17.69 -16.94
N ASP A 64 -9.73 -17.35 -16.44
CA ASP A 64 -10.48 -16.18 -16.86
C ASP A 64 -11.31 -15.57 -15.71
N GLN A 65 -11.98 -14.46 -16.02
CA GLN A 65 -12.83 -13.73 -15.07
C GLN A 65 -14.00 -14.59 -14.56
N ALA A 66 -14.67 -15.35 -15.44
CA ALA A 66 -15.84 -16.12 -15.07
C ALA A 66 -15.49 -17.22 -14.05
N GLY A 67 -14.40 -17.93 -14.28
CA GLY A 67 -13.88 -18.92 -13.33
C GLY A 67 -13.47 -18.28 -12.01
N ALA A 68 -12.82 -17.10 -12.04
CA ALA A 68 -12.44 -16.37 -10.84
C ALA A 68 -13.67 -15.97 -10.00
N GLU A 69 -14.71 -15.42 -10.64
CA GLU A 69 -15.95 -15.02 -9.99
C GLU A 69 -16.69 -16.20 -9.37
N GLN A 70 -16.75 -17.34 -10.06
CA GLN A 70 -17.36 -18.57 -9.52
C GLN A 70 -16.63 -19.06 -8.27
N VAL A 71 -15.30 -19.21 -8.34
CA VAL A 71 -14.48 -19.67 -7.21
C VAL A 71 -14.65 -18.75 -6.00
N MET A 72 -14.61 -17.43 -6.21
CA MET A 72 -14.80 -16.47 -5.11
C MET A 72 -16.23 -16.46 -4.56
N ALA A 73 -17.25 -16.75 -5.36
CA ALA A 73 -18.64 -16.85 -4.91
C ALA A 73 -18.88 -18.06 -3.99
N GLU A 74 -18.10 -19.13 -4.18
CA GLU A 74 -18.08 -20.31 -3.30
C GLU A 74 -17.28 -20.08 -2.01
N GLY A 75 -16.69 -18.90 -1.83
CA GLY A 75 -15.87 -18.58 -0.66
C GLY A 75 -14.44 -19.12 -0.75
N ASN A 76 -13.98 -19.48 -1.95
CA ASN A 76 -12.61 -19.95 -2.21
C ASN A 76 -11.73 -18.82 -2.78
N ILE A 77 -10.43 -19.06 -2.87
CA ILE A 77 -9.45 -18.08 -3.37
C ILE A 77 -9.13 -18.38 -4.84
N ALA A 78 -9.37 -17.42 -5.74
CA ALA A 78 -8.96 -17.56 -7.13
C ALA A 78 -7.44 -17.33 -7.26
N VAL A 79 -6.74 -18.25 -7.92
CA VAL A 79 -5.31 -18.14 -8.25
C VAL A 79 -5.17 -18.10 -9.77
N MET A 80 -4.47 -17.10 -10.30
CA MET A 80 -4.33 -16.90 -11.75
C MET A 80 -2.86 -16.77 -12.14
N VAL A 81 -2.48 -17.36 -13.28
CA VAL A 81 -1.18 -17.09 -13.90
C VAL A 81 -1.24 -15.75 -14.62
N ASP A 82 -0.70 -14.70 -14.00
CA ASP A 82 -0.74 -13.32 -14.49
C ASP A 82 0.37 -12.48 -13.82
N GLU A 83 1.58 -12.57 -14.36
CA GLU A 83 2.78 -11.91 -13.82
C GLU A 83 2.62 -10.38 -13.71
N THR A 84 1.92 -9.78 -14.68
CA THR A 84 1.73 -8.33 -14.78
C THR A 84 0.54 -7.81 -13.97
N ALA A 85 -0.23 -8.71 -13.34
CA ALA A 85 -1.49 -8.40 -12.67
C ALA A 85 -2.46 -7.61 -13.57
N SER A 86 -2.52 -7.97 -14.86
CA SER A 86 -3.43 -7.39 -15.86
C SER A 86 -4.91 -7.58 -15.48
N CYS A 87 -5.22 -8.64 -14.72
CA CYS A 87 -6.55 -8.92 -14.19
C CYS A 87 -7.17 -7.77 -13.38
N ARG A 88 -6.35 -6.85 -12.84
CA ARG A 88 -6.84 -5.67 -12.11
C ARG A 88 -7.83 -4.83 -12.92
N ALA A 89 -7.71 -4.82 -14.25
CA ALA A 89 -8.56 -4.03 -15.13
C ALA A 89 -10.04 -4.44 -15.04
N TRP A 90 -10.32 -5.74 -15.00
CA TRP A 90 -11.68 -6.27 -14.85
C TRP A 90 -12.03 -6.55 -13.38
N PHE A 91 -11.06 -6.99 -12.56
CA PHE A 91 -11.32 -7.31 -11.16
C PHE A 91 -11.64 -6.07 -10.32
N ARG A 92 -11.02 -4.93 -10.66
CA ARG A 92 -11.16 -3.62 -9.99
C ARG A 92 -11.03 -3.75 -8.46
N PRO A 93 -9.86 -4.19 -7.97
CA PRO A 93 -9.65 -4.40 -6.54
C PRO A 93 -9.80 -3.09 -5.76
N ASP A 94 -10.39 -3.17 -4.56
CA ASP A 94 -10.33 -2.09 -3.57
C ASP A 94 -8.89 -1.93 -3.04
N VAL A 95 -8.19 -3.05 -2.89
CA VAL A 95 -6.83 -3.13 -2.36
C VAL A 95 -5.94 -4.01 -3.22
N ILE A 96 -4.72 -3.53 -3.52
CA ILE A 96 -3.63 -4.37 -4.02
C ILE A 96 -2.59 -4.59 -2.93
N VAL A 97 -2.17 -5.83 -2.74
CA VAL A 97 -1.04 -6.20 -1.88
C VAL A 97 0.06 -6.80 -2.76
N ASP A 98 1.17 -6.10 -2.92
CA ASP A 98 2.34 -6.65 -3.62
C ASP A 98 3.20 -7.46 -2.65
N ALA A 99 3.04 -8.78 -2.73
CA ALA A 99 3.74 -9.78 -1.92
C ALA A 99 4.71 -10.64 -2.73
N ILE A 100 5.13 -10.16 -3.92
CA ILE A 100 6.11 -10.86 -4.77
C ILE A 100 7.48 -10.96 -4.08
N LEU A 101 7.82 -9.98 -3.24
CA LEU A 101 9.08 -9.90 -2.49
C LEU A 101 10.34 -9.90 -3.37
N ALA A 102 10.25 -9.25 -4.53
CA ALA A 102 11.36 -9.09 -5.48
C ALA A 102 12.52 -8.24 -4.94
N LYS A 103 12.35 -7.57 -3.78
CA LYS A 103 13.32 -6.62 -3.15
C LYS A 103 13.58 -5.36 -3.99
N ARG A 104 12.82 -5.17 -5.05
CA ARG A 104 12.76 -4.00 -5.93
C ARG A 104 11.33 -3.89 -6.46
N ASN A 105 10.88 -2.67 -6.74
CA ASN A 105 9.58 -2.45 -7.37
C ASN A 105 9.61 -2.96 -8.83
N LEU A 106 8.71 -3.89 -9.18
CA LEU A 106 8.55 -4.45 -10.53
C LEU A 106 7.42 -3.79 -11.33
N GLY A 107 7.01 -2.57 -10.94
CA GLY A 107 6.01 -1.78 -11.66
C GLY A 107 4.71 -1.54 -10.89
N THR A 108 4.66 -1.86 -9.60
CA THR A 108 3.56 -1.46 -8.72
C THR A 108 3.55 0.05 -8.56
N LYS A 109 2.37 0.66 -8.71
CA LYS A 109 2.15 2.09 -8.54
C LYS A 109 1.09 2.32 -7.48
N ILE A 110 1.18 3.44 -6.77
CA ILE A 110 0.20 3.84 -5.75
C ILE A 110 -1.22 4.01 -6.31
N THR A 111 -1.34 4.15 -7.64
CA THR A 111 -2.60 4.31 -8.37
C THR A 111 -3.14 3.02 -8.97
N ASP A 112 -2.51 1.85 -8.75
CA ASP A 112 -3.00 0.57 -9.30
C ASP A 112 -4.32 0.09 -8.66
N ALA A 113 -4.62 0.59 -7.45
CA ALA A 113 -5.89 0.40 -6.75
C ALA A 113 -6.14 1.59 -5.81
N PRO A 114 -7.37 1.77 -5.27
CA PRO A 114 -7.65 2.81 -4.29
C PRO A 114 -6.78 2.75 -3.02
N PHE A 115 -6.23 1.58 -2.69
CA PHE A 115 -5.23 1.40 -1.65
C PHE A 115 -4.22 0.32 -2.05
N VAL A 116 -2.93 0.64 -1.99
CA VAL A 116 -1.83 -0.24 -2.41
C VAL A 116 -0.87 -0.45 -1.25
N ILE A 117 -0.54 -1.72 -0.98
CA ILE A 117 0.38 -2.11 0.09
C ILE A 117 1.59 -2.81 -0.53
N GLY A 118 2.79 -2.28 -0.27
CA GLY A 118 4.04 -2.98 -0.58
C GLY A 118 4.46 -3.88 0.57
N VAL A 119 4.89 -5.12 0.32
CA VAL A 119 5.36 -6.03 1.37
C VAL A 119 6.87 -6.19 1.27
N GLY A 120 7.57 -5.73 2.31
CA GLY A 120 9.03 -5.83 2.41
C GLY A 120 9.80 -4.77 1.63
N PRO A 121 11.13 -4.96 1.47
CA PRO A 121 12.00 -3.97 0.84
C PRO A 121 11.71 -3.83 -0.67
N GLY A 122 12.07 -2.68 -1.23
CA GLY A 122 11.88 -2.37 -2.66
C GLY A 122 10.71 -1.43 -2.95
N PHE A 123 9.94 -1.06 -1.93
CA PHE A 123 8.84 -0.09 -2.02
C PHE A 123 9.07 1.09 -1.07
N THR A 124 8.51 2.24 -1.43
CA THR A 124 8.52 3.47 -0.65
C THR A 124 7.08 3.94 -0.41
N ALA A 125 6.67 4.01 0.85
CA ALA A 125 5.35 4.51 1.23
C ALA A 125 5.22 6.01 0.87
N GLY A 126 4.10 6.37 0.25
CA GLY A 126 3.83 7.71 -0.26
C GLY A 126 4.25 7.95 -1.73
N ALA A 127 5.07 7.06 -2.29
CA ALA A 127 5.53 7.13 -3.68
C ALA A 127 5.09 5.90 -4.50
N ASP A 128 5.51 4.70 -4.11
CA ASP A 128 5.17 3.45 -4.81
C ASP A 128 3.83 2.86 -4.36
N CYS A 129 3.45 3.10 -3.10
CA CYS A 129 2.31 2.48 -2.44
C CYS A 129 1.83 3.35 -1.27
N ASN A 130 0.63 3.09 -0.74
CA ASN A 130 0.10 3.84 0.39
C ASN A 130 0.81 3.49 1.71
N CYS A 131 1.24 2.24 1.89
CA CYS A 131 2.09 1.87 3.01
C CYS A 131 2.91 0.62 2.70
N VAL A 132 3.99 0.45 3.45
CA VAL A 132 4.86 -0.74 3.36
C VAL A 132 4.71 -1.56 4.64
N VAL A 133 4.62 -2.89 4.54
CA VAL A 133 4.65 -3.79 5.69
C VAL A 133 6.04 -4.39 5.85
N GLU A 134 6.63 -4.26 7.04
CA GLU A 134 7.96 -4.77 7.34
C GLU A 134 8.00 -6.30 7.38
N THR A 135 9.06 -6.89 6.82
CA THR A 135 9.25 -8.34 6.69
C THR A 135 10.54 -8.87 7.33
N LYS A 136 11.41 -7.99 7.81
CA LYS A 136 12.59 -8.37 8.58
C LYS A 136 12.15 -8.87 9.96
N ARG A 137 12.65 -10.05 10.34
CA ARG A 137 12.42 -10.60 11.68
C ARG A 137 13.03 -9.67 12.74
N GLY A 138 12.31 -9.50 13.85
CA GLY A 138 12.69 -8.62 14.95
C GLY A 138 11.46 -7.88 15.49
N HIS A 139 11.70 -6.85 16.31
CA HIS A 139 10.64 -6.07 16.97
C HIS A 139 9.71 -5.32 16.01
N THR A 140 10.14 -5.11 14.75
CA THR A 140 9.37 -4.36 13.75
C THR A 140 8.66 -5.24 12.74
N LEU A 141 8.74 -6.57 12.86
CA LEU A 141 8.11 -7.49 11.92
C LEU A 141 6.59 -7.28 11.85
N GLY A 142 6.06 -7.05 10.65
CA GLY A 142 4.63 -6.77 10.45
C GLY A 142 4.24 -5.31 10.70
N ASN A 143 5.15 -4.45 11.13
CA ASN A 143 4.84 -3.03 11.31
C ASN A 143 4.44 -2.36 9.99
N ILE A 144 3.45 -1.48 10.06
CA ILE A 144 3.04 -0.63 8.94
C ILE A 144 3.92 0.61 8.91
N ILE A 145 4.72 0.73 7.85
CA ILE A 145 5.56 1.87 7.54
C ILE A 145 4.75 2.81 6.63
N ARG A 146 4.50 4.03 7.12
CA ARG A 146 3.69 5.04 6.43
C ARG A 146 4.51 6.10 5.70
N ARG A 147 5.80 6.21 6.04
CA ARG A 147 6.77 7.09 5.40
C ARG A 147 8.10 6.34 5.26
N GLY A 148 8.65 6.30 4.06
CA GLY A 148 9.88 5.57 3.76
C GLY A 148 9.67 4.10 3.39
N SER A 149 10.69 3.27 3.63
CA SER A 149 10.76 1.88 3.14
C SER A 149 11.05 0.90 4.26
N ALA A 150 10.73 -0.38 4.04
CA ALA A 150 11.17 -1.47 4.90
C ALA A 150 12.69 -1.60 4.92
N ILE A 151 13.21 -2.25 5.97
CA ILE A 151 14.65 -2.46 6.15
C ILE A 151 15.20 -3.21 4.92
N PRO A 152 16.30 -2.71 4.30
CA PRO A 152 16.89 -3.35 3.13
C PRO A 152 17.25 -4.81 3.36
N ASN A 153 17.14 -5.61 2.30
CA ASN A 153 17.53 -7.02 2.36
C ASN A 153 19.03 -7.15 2.68
N THR A 154 19.36 -7.70 3.85
CA THR A 154 20.75 -7.91 4.29
C THR A 154 21.46 -9.06 3.55
N GLY A 155 20.72 -9.89 2.81
CA GLY A 155 21.25 -11.10 2.17
C GLY A 155 21.52 -12.27 3.13
N VAL A 156 21.52 -12.01 4.43
CA VAL A 156 21.72 -13.01 5.49
C VAL A 156 20.37 -13.57 5.96
N PRO A 157 20.12 -14.88 5.88
CA PRO A 157 18.91 -15.48 6.40
C PRO A 157 18.82 -15.32 7.92
N GLY A 158 17.58 -15.26 8.45
CA GLY A 158 17.36 -15.27 9.90
C GLY A 158 17.94 -16.53 10.56
N ASN A 159 18.49 -16.36 11.75
CA ASN A 159 19.05 -17.43 12.57
C ASN A 159 17.95 -18.40 13.02
N VAL A 160 18.20 -19.70 12.86
CA VAL A 160 17.36 -20.78 13.40
C VAL A 160 18.29 -21.74 14.15
N ALA A 161 18.17 -21.80 15.47
CA ALA A 161 18.98 -22.66 16.34
C ALA A 161 20.50 -22.55 16.11
N GLY A 162 21.00 -21.33 15.83
CA GLY A 162 22.42 -21.07 15.58
C GLY A 162 22.81 -20.99 14.10
N TYR A 163 21.98 -21.49 13.19
CA TYR A 163 22.30 -21.59 11.76
C TYR A 163 21.67 -20.47 10.93
N THR A 164 22.39 -19.97 9.92
CA THR A 164 21.91 -18.91 9.02
C THR A 164 21.97 -19.33 7.56
N ILE A 165 23.15 -19.37 6.96
CA ILE A 165 23.37 -19.69 5.55
C ILE A 165 23.33 -21.21 5.33
N GLU A 166 23.82 -21.97 6.31
CA GLU A 166 23.93 -23.43 6.31
C GLU A 166 22.56 -24.12 6.16
N ARG A 167 21.49 -23.41 6.54
CA ARG A 167 20.12 -23.92 6.43
C ARG A 167 19.56 -23.87 5.02
N LEU A 168 20.22 -23.17 4.08
CA LEU A 168 19.73 -23.03 2.72
C LEU A 168 20.26 -24.16 1.84
N ILE A 169 19.35 -24.78 1.08
CA ILE A 169 19.71 -25.67 -0.02
C ILE A 169 19.77 -24.81 -1.28
N ARG A 170 20.95 -24.78 -1.92
CA ARG A 170 21.21 -23.98 -3.13
C ARG A 170 21.59 -24.87 -4.29
N ALA A 171 21.14 -24.52 -5.50
CA ALA A 171 21.50 -25.24 -6.71
C ALA A 171 23.02 -25.24 -6.92
N GLY A 172 23.58 -26.42 -7.22
CA GLY A 172 25.01 -26.62 -7.45
C GLY A 172 25.46 -26.19 -8.86
N ALA A 173 24.57 -26.26 -9.84
CA ALA A 173 24.79 -25.86 -11.22
C ALA A 173 23.49 -25.39 -11.88
N ASP A 174 23.60 -24.75 -13.05
CA ASP A 174 22.47 -24.45 -13.91
C ASP A 174 21.90 -25.77 -14.48
N GLY A 175 20.57 -25.89 -14.53
CA GLY A 175 19.91 -27.06 -15.13
C GLY A 175 18.59 -27.41 -14.46
N ILE A 176 18.09 -28.61 -14.78
CA ILE A 176 16.85 -29.13 -14.19
C ILE A 176 17.12 -29.61 -12.76
N LEU A 177 16.21 -29.25 -11.85
CA LEU A 177 16.21 -29.72 -10.47
C LEU A 177 15.57 -31.10 -10.35
N GLU A 178 16.31 -32.01 -9.70
CA GLU A 178 15.84 -33.32 -9.26
C GLU A 178 15.97 -33.43 -7.72
N PRO A 179 14.90 -33.19 -6.96
CA PRO A 179 14.92 -33.40 -5.52
C PRO A 179 15.17 -34.88 -5.19
N LYS A 180 16.04 -35.15 -4.22
CA LYS A 180 16.27 -36.50 -3.65
C LYS A 180 15.72 -36.64 -2.22
N ALA A 181 15.50 -35.51 -1.54
CA ALA A 181 14.76 -35.42 -0.29
C ALA A 181 13.42 -34.70 -0.50
N GLN A 182 12.42 -35.05 0.31
CA GLN A 182 11.08 -34.46 0.33
C GLN A 182 10.88 -33.54 1.53
N ILE A 183 9.89 -32.66 1.45
CA ILE A 183 9.50 -31.83 2.59
C ILE A 183 8.99 -32.74 3.71
N GLY A 184 9.55 -32.58 4.92
CA GLY A 184 9.27 -33.42 6.08
C GLY A 184 10.32 -34.49 6.34
N ASP A 185 11.21 -34.78 5.39
CA ASP A 185 12.30 -35.75 5.59
C ASP A 185 13.35 -35.19 6.55
N TYR A 186 13.86 -36.06 7.41
CA TYR A 186 15.10 -35.80 8.14
C TYR A 186 16.30 -36.14 7.27
N VAL A 187 17.27 -35.22 7.21
CA VAL A 187 18.52 -35.40 6.47
C VAL A 187 19.71 -35.21 7.39
N GLU A 188 20.77 -35.97 7.16
CA GLU A 188 22.05 -35.77 7.83
C GLU A 188 22.92 -34.81 7.02
N LYS A 189 23.78 -34.06 7.72
CA LYS A 189 24.81 -33.25 7.06
C LYS A 189 25.66 -34.13 6.15
N GLY A 190 25.84 -33.69 4.90
CA GLY A 190 26.59 -34.42 3.88
C GLY A 190 25.75 -35.40 3.05
N SER A 191 24.47 -35.62 3.38
CA SER A 191 23.56 -36.38 2.51
C SER A 191 23.24 -35.60 1.24
N VAL A 192 23.04 -36.31 0.12
CA VAL A 192 22.56 -35.72 -1.14
C VAL A 192 21.07 -35.42 -0.99
N VAL A 193 20.68 -34.15 -1.15
CA VAL A 193 19.28 -33.69 -1.00
C VAL A 193 18.63 -33.34 -2.34
N ALA A 194 19.43 -33.05 -3.35
CA ALA A 194 18.97 -32.78 -4.72
C ALA A 194 20.11 -33.01 -5.72
N VAL A 195 19.77 -33.07 -7.00
CA VAL A 195 20.71 -32.96 -8.13
C VAL A 195 20.25 -31.80 -9.00
N THR A 196 21.18 -30.95 -9.45
CA THR A 196 20.89 -29.82 -10.33
C THR A 196 21.85 -29.83 -11.50
N GLY A 197 21.36 -29.93 -12.74
CA GLY A 197 22.23 -29.99 -13.92
C GLY A 197 23.24 -31.15 -13.87
N GLY A 198 22.84 -32.29 -13.29
CA GLY A 198 23.72 -33.45 -13.08
C GLY A 198 24.68 -33.34 -11.89
N VAL A 199 24.73 -32.20 -11.19
CA VAL A 199 25.61 -31.98 -10.03
C VAL A 199 24.86 -32.25 -8.72
N PRO A 200 25.36 -33.15 -7.84
CA PRO A 200 24.76 -33.38 -6.52
C PRO A 200 24.83 -32.15 -5.62
N VAL A 201 23.75 -31.91 -4.87
CA VAL A 201 23.64 -30.87 -3.84
C VAL A 201 23.55 -31.56 -2.49
N TYR A 202 24.43 -31.17 -1.57
CA TYR A 202 24.57 -31.79 -0.25
C TYR A 202 23.99 -30.93 0.87
N ALA A 203 23.34 -31.56 1.85
CA ALA A 203 22.89 -30.92 3.08
C ALA A 203 24.09 -30.33 3.85
N GLN A 204 24.06 -29.04 4.17
CA GLN A 204 25.12 -28.37 4.91
C GLN A 204 24.94 -28.47 6.44
N MET A 205 23.78 -28.97 6.88
CA MET A 205 23.42 -29.24 8.26
C MET A 205 22.42 -30.40 8.34
N SER A 206 22.36 -31.06 9.50
CA SER A 206 21.31 -32.04 9.78
C SER A 206 20.01 -31.36 10.21
N GLY A 207 18.87 -31.97 9.92
CA GLY A 207 17.56 -31.47 10.34
C GLY A 207 16.45 -31.88 9.38
N ILE A 208 15.28 -31.23 9.50
CA ILE A 208 14.12 -31.52 8.64
C ILE A 208 14.14 -30.63 7.41
N VAL A 209 13.99 -31.20 6.22
CA VAL A 209 13.76 -30.43 4.98
C VAL A 209 12.38 -29.76 5.10
N ARG A 210 12.38 -28.45 5.31
CA ARG A 210 11.15 -27.67 5.52
C ARG A 210 10.62 -27.04 4.24
N GLY A 211 11.48 -26.90 3.23
CA GLY A 211 11.13 -26.41 1.92
C GLY A 211 11.99 -27.06 0.85
N MET A 212 11.39 -27.32 -0.30
CA MET A 212 12.03 -27.88 -1.49
C MET A 212 11.20 -27.47 -2.70
N LEU A 213 11.82 -26.94 -3.75
CA LEU A 213 11.17 -26.68 -5.04
C LEU A 213 10.68 -27.98 -5.67
N GLN A 214 9.71 -27.88 -6.57
CA GLN A 214 9.16 -29.00 -7.32
C GLN A 214 10.19 -29.55 -8.32
N ALA A 215 10.11 -30.86 -8.59
CA ALA A 215 10.95 -31.52 -9.58
C ALA A 215 10.69 -30.94 -10.98
N GLY A 216 11.73 -30.92 -11.83
CA GLY A 216 11.59 -30.46 -13.22
C GLY A 216 11.77 -28.95 -13.43
N VAL A 217 11.90 -28.16 -12.35
CA VAL A 217 12.11 -26.71 -12.46
C VAL A 217 13.52 -26.43 -13.01
N GLN A 218 13.60 -25.52 -13.97
CA GLN A 218 14.87 -24.94 -14.43
C GLN A 218 15.42 -24.01 -13.35
N VAL A 219 16.61 -24.30 -12.85
CA VAL A 219 17.28 -23.50 -11.82
C VAL A 219 18.61 -22.96 -12.32
N SER A 220 19.01 -21.79 -11.80
CA SER A 220 20.36 -21.27 -11.96
C SER A 220 21.21 -21.58 -10.74
N ARG A 221 22.53 -21.68 -10.93
CA ARG A 221 23.51 -21.90 -9.87
C ARG A 221 23.31 -20.88 -8.75
N ASN A 222 23.37 -21.36 -7.51
CA ASN A 222 23.14 -20.60 -6.28
C ASN A 222 21.69 -20.17 -6.00
N LEU A 223 20.73 -20.44 -6.90
CA LEU A 223 19.31 -20.25 -6.61
C LEU A 223 18.91 -21.04 -5.36
N LYS A 224 18.07 -20.45 -4.50
CA LYS A 224 17.52 -21.16 -3.34
C LYS A 224 16.53 -22.21 -3.85
N ILE A 225 16.84 -23.48 -3.65
CA ILE A 225 16.00 -24.62 -4.04
C ILE A 225 15.31 -25.29 -2.85
N GLY A 226 15.72 -24.98 -1.63
CA GLY A 226 15.10 -25.51 -0.42
C GLY A 226 15.66 -24.92 0.86
N ASP A 227 15.17 -25.37 2.01
CA ASP A 227 15.74 -25.08 3.32
C ASP A 227 15.50 -26.19 4.35
N ILE A 228 16.46 -26.32 5.26
CA ILE A 228 16.48 -27.26 6.38
C ILE A 228 16.15 -26.48 7.66
N ASP A 229 15.37 -27.07 8.56
CA ASP A 229 15.04 -26.52 9.87
C ASP A 229 15.70 -27.36 10.98
N ALA A 230 16.64 -26.74 11.71
CA ALA A 230 17.37 -27.41 12.80
C ALA A 230 16.48 -27.80 13.98
N ARG A 231 15.29 -27.20 14.12
CA ARG A 231 14.39 -27.52 15.25
C ARG A 231 13.77 -28.90 15.12
N ALA A 232 13.87 -29.52 13.93
CA ALA A 232 13.43 -30.87 13.63
C ALA A 232 11.95 -31.19 13.89
N GLU A 233 11.10 -30.16 13.92
CA GLU A 233 9.65 -30.29 14.08
C GLU A 233 8.94 -30.44 12.73
N VAL A 234 8.48 -31.65 12.41
CA VAL A 234 7.82 -31.98 11.13
C VAL A 234 6.55 -31.14 10.91
N SER A 235 5.78 -30.89 11.97
CA SER A 235 4.53 -30.10 11.91
C SER A 235 4.74 -28.69 11.34
N HIS A 236 5.92 -28.09 11.54
CA HIS A 236 6.26 -26.76 10.99
C HIS A 236 6.44 -26.75 9.46
N CYS A 237 6.46 -27.91 8.81
CA CYS A 237 6.43 -28.01 7.35
C CYS A 237 5.03 -27.70 6.80
N TYR A 238 3.98 -27.92 7.58
CA TYR A 238 2.58 -27.90 7.11
C TYR A 238 1.75 -26.77 7.69
N THR A 239 2.36 -25.86 8.46
CA THR A 239 1.68 -24.71 9.07
C THR A 239 2.23 -23.38 8.58
N ILE A 240 1.33 -22.39 8.49
CA ILE A 240 1.70 -21.02 8.16
C ILE A 240 2.64 -20.49 9.25
N SER A 241 3.79 -19.95 8.82
CA SER A 241 4.81 -19.50 9.79
C SER A 241 4.36 -18.31 10.63
N ASP A 242 4.92 -18.21 11.83
CA ASP A 242 4.90 -17.02 12.68
C ASP A 242 5.13 -15.71 11.89
N LYS A 243 6.14 -15.72 11.01
CA LYS A 243 6.51 -14.58 10.18
C LYS A 243 5.42 -14.22 9.18
N ALA A 244 4.90 -15.21 8.46
CA ALA A 244 3.85 -15.00 7.48
C ALA A 244 2.57 -14.49 8.17
N ARG A 245 2.23 -15.03 9.34
CA ARG A 245 1.10 -14.56 10.16
C ARG A 245 1.27 -13.13 10.69
N ALA A 246 2.49 -12.75 11.10
CA ALA A 246 2.79 -11.39 11.56
C ALA A 246 2.69 -10.37 10.42
N ILE A 247 3.26 -10.69 9.25
CA ILE A 247 3.12 -9.85 8.04
C ILE A 247 1.64 -9.74 7.64
N GLY A 248 0.91 -10.86 7.62
CA GLY A 248 -0.53 -10.86 7.35
C GLY A 248 -1.32 -10.02 8.35
N GLY A 249 -0.92 -10.00 9.63
CA GLY A 249 -1.52 -9.13 10.65
C GLY A 249 -1.33 -7.65 10.34
N GLY A 250 -0.12 -7.25 9.94
CA GLY A 250 0.17 -5.88 9.51
C GLY A 250 -0.62 -5.46 8.27
N VAL A 251 -0.75 -6.37 7.29
CA VAL A 251 -1.58 -6.13 6.10
C VAL A 251 -3.05 -5.99 6.49
N LEU A 252 -3.59 -6.88 7.32
CA LEU A 252 -4.97 -6.81 7.77
C LEU A 252 -5.25 -5.53 8.56
N GLU A 253 -4.35 -5.08 9.42
CA GLU A 253 -4.47 -3.79 10.13
C GLU A 253 -4.55 -2.62 9.13
N ALA A 254 -3.67 -2.61 8.12
CA ALA A 254 -3.68 -1.57 7.09
C ALA A 254 -4.99 -1.56 6.30
N VAL A 255 -5.46 -2.74 5.87
CA VAL A 255 -6.71 -2.94 5.12
C VAL A 255 -7.92 -2.53 5.95
N THR A 256 -8.00 -2.95 7.22
CA THR A 256 -9.09 -2.60 8.12
C THR A 256 -9.13 -1.09 8.38
N GLY A 257 -7.96 -0.48 8.55
CA GLY A 257 -7.85 0.98 8.69
C GLY A 257 -8.37 1.70 7.46
N PHE A 258 -7.97 1.24 6.27
CA PHE A 258 -8.46 1.77 5.00
C PHE A 258 -9.97 1.63 4.86
N GLU A 259 -10.53 0.44 5.07
CA GLU A 259 -11.97 0.17 4.97
C GLU A 259 -12.80 1.13 5.81
N ARG A 260 -12.33 1.44 7.03
CA ARG A 260 -13.02 2.35 7.96
C ARG A 260 -12.87 3.83 7.63
N MET A 261 -11.99 4.19 6.70
CA MET A 261 -11.77 5.57 6.23
C MET A 261 -12.35 5.81 4.84
N LYS A 262 -12.29 4.80 3.98
CA LYS A 262 -12.89 4.78 2.65
C LYS A 262 -14.34 5.28 2.74
N ASP A 263 -14.73 6.11 1.79
CA ASP A 263 -16.07 6.71 1.71
C ASP A 263 -16.49 7.62 2.88
N ARG A 264 -15.70 7.79 3.94
CA ARG A 264 -16.09 8.63 5.09
C ARG A 264 -15.42 9.99 5.12
N PHE A 265 -14.44 10.20 4.26
CA PHE A 265 -13.71 11.46 4.17
C PHE A 265 -13.62 11.93 2.72
N ALA A 266 -13.57 13.24 2.53
CA ALA A 266 -13.39 13.87 1.23
C ALA A 266 -12.19 14.83 1.25
N ILE A 267 -11.70 15.17 0.06
CA ILE A 267 -10.63 16.15 -0.15
C ILE A 267 -11.21 17.35 -0.90
N VAL A 268 -10.98 18.55 -0.40
CA VAL A 268 -11.28 19.81 -1.10
C VAL A 268 -9.99 20.58 -1.30
N ILE A 269 -9.65 20.82 -2.56
CA ILE A 269 -8.46 21.57 -2.97
C ILE A 269 -8.87 23.02 -3.25
N LEU A 270 -8.22 23.98 -2.59
CA LEU A 270 -8.48 25.39 -2.77
C LEU A 270 -7.47 25.97 -3.79
N ALA A 271 -7.97 26.33 -4.97
CA ALA A 271 -7.16 26.81 -6.10
C ALA A 271 -7.69 28.14 -6.69
N ALA A 272 -8.67 28.79 -6.05
CA ALA A 272 -9.28 30.03 -6.54
C ALA A 272 -8.55 31.32 -6.10
N GLY A 273 -7.40 31.22 -5.41
CA GLY A 273 -6.69 32.38 -4.90
C GLY A 273 -6.12 33.28 -6.02
N ALA A 274 -6.33 34.61 -5.91
CA ALA A 274 -5.92 35.58 -6.93
C ALA A 274 -4.39 35.73 -7.10
N GLY A 275 -3.57 35.22 -6.17
CA GLY A 275 -2.11 35.25 -6.29
C GLY A 275 -1.52 36.66 -6.41
N THR A 276 -2.17 37.67 -5.81
CA THR A 276 -1.86 39.09 -5.99
C THR A 276 -0.41 39.43 -5.64
N ARG A 277 0.14 38.83 -4.57
CA ARG A 277 1.55 38.99 -4.15
C ARG A 277 2.56 38.41 -5.14
N PHE A 278 2.13 37.48 -5.99
CA PHE A 278 2.94 36.83 -7.01
C PHE A 278 2.90 37.56 -8.37
N GLY A 279 1.96 38.51 -8.54
CA GLY A 279 1.69 39.21 -9.79
C GLY A 279 0.71 38.49 -10.73
N GLY A 280 -0.12 37.58 -10.19
CA GLY A 280 -1.08 36.78 -10.95
C GLY A 280 -0.49 35.48 -11.51
N ASN A 281 -1.36 34.55 -11.93
CA ASN A 281 -1.03 33.28 -12.58
C ASN A 281 -0.05 32.34 -11.82
N LYS A 282 0.04 32.48 -10.49
CA LYS A 282 0.92 31.70 -9.59
C LYS A 282 0.83 30.19 -9.82
N LEU A 283 -0.40 29.66 -9.90
CA LEU A 283 -0.62 28.23 -9.99
C LEU A 283 -0.12 27.61 -11.31
N ASN A 284 -0.10 28.39 -12.39
CA ASN A 284 0.41 27.95 -13.70
C ASN A 284 1.93 28.12 -13.83
N THR A 285 2.60 28.70 -12.83
CA THR A 285 4.05 28.89 -12.87
C THR A 285 4.78 27.57 -12.64
N LEU A 286 5.87 27.38 -13.39
CA LEU A 286 6.67 26.17 -13.33
C LEU A 286 7.57 26.17 -12.09
N VAL A 287 7.45 25.11 -11.29
CA VAL A 287 8.37 24.74 -10.21
C VAL A 287 8.98 23.40 -10.59
N LYS A 288 10.30 23.30 -10.69
CA LYS A 288 11.01 22.10 -11.18
C LYS A 288 10.38 21.52 -12.46
N ASN A 289 10.09 22.39 -13.45
CA ASN A 289 9.48 22.08 -14.75
C ASN A 289 8.03 21.57 -14.73
N ARG A 290 7.29 21.81 -13.64
CA ARG A 290 5.88 21.42 -13.53
C ARG A 290 5.02 22.58 -13.01
N PRO A 291 3.81 22.83 -13.56
CA PRO A 291 2.88 23.81 -13.00
C PRO A 291 2.59 23.53 -11.53
N LEU A 292 2.58 24.56 -10.70
CA LEU A 292 2.42 24.43 -9.26
C LEU A 292 1.15 23.66 -8.85
N TYR A 293 0.02 23.85 -9.54
CA TYR A 293 -1.22 23.13 -9.23
C TYR A 293 -1.10 21.60 -9.45
N GLU A 294 -0.30 21.15 -10.42
CA GLU A 294 -0.19 19.72 -10.75
C GLU A 294 0.41 18.91 -9.62
N TYR A 295 1.26 19.49 -8.79
CA TYR A 295 1.83 18.81 -7.62
C TYR A 295 0.73 18.28 -6.69
N THR A 296 -0.26 19.13 -6.41
CA THR A 296 -1.37 18.77 -5.52
C THR A 296 -2.32 17.81 -6.22
N LEU A 297 -2.65 18.05 -7.49
CA LEU A 297 -3.52 17.15 -8.25
C LEU A 297 -2.95 15.72 -8.35
N ASN A 298 -1.65 15.58 -8.65
CA ASN A 298 -0.99 14.27 -8.73
C ASN A 298 -0.95 13.57 -7.36
N ARG A 299 -0.76 14.32 -6.27
CA ARG A 299 -0.78 13.77 -4.90
C ARG A 299 -2.15 13.21 -4.53
N VAL A 300 -3.22 13.90 -4.93
CA VAL A 300 -4.61 13.47 -4.64
C VAL A 300 -4.97 12.15 -5.34
N GLN A 301 -4.31 11.79 -6.44
CA GLN A 301 -4.56 10.50 -7.11
C GLN A 301 -4.24 9.28 -6.22
N ALA A 302 -3.35 9.43 -5.24
CA ALA A 302 -3.07 8.38 -4.25
C ALA A 302 -4.24 8.11 -3.27
N PHE A 303 -5.31 8.90 -3.37
CA PHE A 303 -6.51 8.84 -2.53
C PHE A 303 -7.76 8.58 -3.38
N GLY A 304 -7.67 7.75 -4.43
CA GLY A 304 -8.76 7.52 -5.39
C GLY A 304 -10.09 6.99 -4.81
N SER A 305 -10.11 6.56 -3.55
CA SER A 305 -11.32 6.18 -2.79
C SER A 305 -11.99 7.34 -2.03
N PHE A 306 -11.40 8.54 -2.05
CA PHE A 306 -11.88 9.72 -1.35
C PHE A 306 -12.47 10.67 -2.39
N PRO A 307 -13.78 11.00 -2.30
CA PRO A 307 -14.37 12.04 -3.12
C PRO A 307 -13.52 13.30 -3.07
N SER A 308 -13.09 13.79 -4.22
CA SER A 308 -12.13 14.86 -4.33
C SER A 308 -12.70 15.99 -5.18
N PHE A 309 -12.57 17.21 -4.68
CA PHE A 309 -13.10 18.42 -5.31
C PHE A 309 -12.01 19.48 -5.42
N ILE A 310 -12.06 20.31 -6.47
CA ILE A 310 -11.19 21.48 -6.60
C ILE A 310 -12.01 22.75 -6.79
N VAL A 311 -11.81 23.72 -5.91
CA VAL A 311 -12.45 25.03 -6.00
C VAL A 311 -11.55 25.96 -6.82
N THR A 312 -11.98 26.31 -8.03
CA THR A 312 -11.17 27.07 -8.99
C THR A 312 -12.01 28.05 -9.80
N GLY A 313 -11.38 29.13 -10.27
CA GLY A 313 -11.92 30.03 -11.29
C GLY A 313 -11.27 29.82 -12.68
N SER A 314 -10.29 28.92 -12.77
CA SER A 314 -9.54 28.62 -14.00
C SER A 314 -10.09 27.38 -14.69
N GLU A 315 -10.44 27.53 -15.97
CA GLU A 315 -10.92 26.44 -16.82
C GLU A 315 -9.84 25.39 -17.11
N GLU A 316 -8.59 25.81 -17.33
CA GLU A 316 -7.46 24.91 -17.51
C GLU A 316 -7.29 23.97 -16.30
N ILE A 317 -7.29 24.53 -15.09
CA ILE A 317 -7.16 23.75 -13.84
C ILE A 317 -8.35 22.81 -13.66
N ALA A 318 -9.56 23.25 -14.01
CA ALA A 318 -10.78 22.43 -13.91
C ALA A 318 -10.70 21.21 -14.84
N GLN A 319 -10.37 21.41 -16.12
CA GLN A 319 -10.23 20.33 -17.10
C GLN A 319 -9.15 19.32 -16.68
N GLU A 320 -8.03 19.80 -16.16
CA GLU A 320 -6.92 18.95 -15.75
C GLU A 320 -7.25 18.15 -14.47
N ALA A 321 -8.03 18.74 -13.56
CA ALA A 321 -8.57 18.02 -12.40
C ALA A 321 -9.57 16.93 -12.80
N GLU A 322 -10.49 17.20 -13.73
CA GLU A 322 -11.48 16.23 -14.20
C GLU A 322 -10.84 14.98 -14.82
N LYS A 323 -9.77 15.14 -15.61
CA LYS A 323 -8.99 14.01 -16.16
C LYS A 323 -8.42 13.09 -15.08
N ARG A 324 -8.25 13.58 -13.86
CA ARG A 324 -7.76 12.82 -12.69
C ARG A 324 -8.88 12.35 -11.76
N GLY A 325 -10.15 12.56 -12.13
CA GLY A 325 -11.31 12.19 -11.31
C GLY A 325 -11.58 13.17 -10.16
N ILE A 326 -11.09 14.40 -10.22
CA ILE A 326 -11.31 15.44 -9.21
C ILE A 326 -12.39 16.40 -9.74
N ALA A 327 -13.50 16.54 -9.03
CA ALA A 327 -14.65 17.30 -9.50
C ALA A 327 -14.44 18.83 -9.32
N PRO A 328 -14.61 19.65 -10.37
CA PRO A 328 -14.45 21.09 -10.25
C PRO A 328 -15.64 21.74 -9.55
N VAL A 329 -15.33 22.80 -8.80
CA VAL A 329 -16.29 23.69 -8.13
C VAL A 329 -15.93 25.12 -8.50
N TRP A 330 -16.84 25.78 -9.21
CA TRP A 330 -16.56 27.10 -9.76
C TRP A 330 -16.65 28.19 -8.71
N ASN A 331 -15.59 29.00 -8.61
CA ASN A 331 -15.59 30.25 -7.84
C ASN A 331 -15.21 31.43 -8.75
N GLN A 332 -16.20 32.20 -9.20
CA GLN A 332 -16.04 33.36 -10.09
C GLN A 332 -15.83 34.70 -9.35
N GLU A 333 -15.94 34.73 -8.02
CA GLU A 333 -15.78 35.95 -7.21
C GLU A 333 -14.76 35.66 -6.07
N PRO A 334 -13.49 35.34 -6.39
CA PRO A 334 -12.47 35.04 -5.38
C PRO A 334 -12.13 36.23 -4.48
N GLU A 335 -12.40 37.45 -4.92
CA GLU A 335 -12.24 38.71 -4.16
C GLU A 335 -13.16 38.82 -2.94
N ARG A 336 -14.21 38.00 -2.87
CA ARG A 336 -15.09 37.91 -1.69
C ARG A 336 -14.46 37.18 -0.50
N GLY A 337 -13.24 36.67 -0.68
CA GLY A 337 -12.40 36.11 0.37
C GLY A 337 -12.44 34.58 0.48
N ILE A 338 -11.51 34.04 1.26
CA ILE A 338 -11.27 32.59 1.36
C ILE A 338 -12.47 31.79 1.90
N SER A 339 -13.31 32.41 2.74
CA SER A 339 -14.52 31.80 3.30
C SER A 339 -15.48 31.30 2.21
N ARG A 340 -15.57 32.02 1.08
CA ARG A 340 -16.41 31.63 -0.06
C ARG A 340 -15.91 30.33 -0.68
N SER A 341 -14.61 30.20 -0.91
CA SER A 341 -14.02 28.98 -1.47
C SER A 341 -14.22 27.77 -0.55
N LEU A 342 -14.01 27.95 0.76
CA LEU A 342 -14.27 26.92 1.78
C LEU A 342 -15.74 26.47 1.73
N THR A 343 -16.65 27.43 1.73
CA THR A 343 -18.10 27.18 1.73
C THR A 343 -18.56 26.48 0.46
N LEU A 344 -18.11 26.93 -0.72
CA LEU A 344 -18.45 26.30 -2.00
C LEU A 344 -17.97 24.84 -2.05
N GLY A 345 -16.72 24.60 -1.66
CA GLY A 345 -16.16 23.25 -1.61
C GLY A 345 -16.86 22.34 -0.61
N LEU A 346 -17.19 22.84 0.59
CA LEU A 346 -17.92 22.07 1.59
C LEU A 346 -19.35 21.76 1.15
N LYS A 347 -20.09 22.75 0.64
CA LYS A 347 -21.45 22.54 0.14
C LYS A 347 -21.49 21.48 -0.94
N LYS A 348 -20.61 21.58 -1.95
CA LYS A 348 -20.56 20.60 -3.03
C LYS A 348 -20.24 19.20 -2.51
N THR A 349 -19.29 19.11 -1.58
CA THR A 349 -18.93 17.85 -0.92
C THR A 349 -20.15 17.22 -0.21
N LEU A 350 -20.90 18.00 0.55
CA LEU A 350 -22.08 17.53 1.30
C LEU A 350 -23.29 17.22 0.41
N GLU A 351 -23.46 17.94 -0.70
CA GLU A 351 -24.46 17.62 -1.73
C GLU A 351 -24.22 16.24 -2.35
N CYS A 352 -22.96 15.91 -2.63
CA CYS A 352 -22.59 14.63 -3.21
C CYS A 352 -22.56 13.50 -2.17
N ARG A 353 -22.13 13.80 -0.94
CA ARG A 353 -21.90 12.83 0.14
C ARG A 353 -22.31 13.41 1.50
N PRO A 354 -23.59 13.29 1.89
CA PRO A 354 -24.11 13.90 3.13
C PRO A 354 -23.65 13.19 4.41
N ASP A 355 -23.10 11.98 4.31
CA ASP A 355 -22.73 11.09 5.41
C ASP A 355 -21.25 11.18 5.83
N LEU A 356 -20.51 12.13 5.24
CA LEU A 356 -19.08 12.30 5.50
C LEU A 356 -18.80 12.68 6.95
N LYS A 357 -17.73 12.09 7.47
CA LYS A 357 -17.22 12.30 8.83
C LYS A 357 -16.12 13.34 8.92
N GLY A 358 -15.51 13.66 7.80
CA GLY A 358 -14.62 14.81 7.73
C GLY A 358 -14.26 15.23 6.31
N VAL A 359 -13.77 16.46 6.19
CA VAL A 359 -13.29 17.03 4.93
C VAL A 359 -11.89 17.58 5.14
N LEU A 360 -10.93 17.10 4.34
CA LEU A 360 -9.58 17.62 4.27
C LEU A 360 -9.53 18.79 3.27
N PHE A 361 -9.27 19.99 3.76
CA PHE A 361 -8.93 21.12 2.91
C PHE A 361 -7.43 21.17 2.67
N SER A 362 -7.04 21.21 1.41
CA SER A 362 -5.65 21.37 0.95
C SER A 362 -5.52 22.59 0.06
N VAL A 363 -4.31 23.13 -0.05
CA VAL A 363 -3.96 24.25 -0.93
C VAL A 363 -3.05 23.77 -2.07
N CYS A 364 -3.00 24.54 -3.16
CA CYS A 364 -2.20 24.18 -4.34
C CYS A 364 -0.77 24.72 -4.33
N ASP A 365 -0.39 25.55 -3.36
CA ASP A 365 0.87 26.30 -3.33
C ASP A 365 1.95 25.70 -2.43
N GLN A 366 1.72 24.47 -1.96
CA GLN A 366 2.65 23.67 -1.15
C GLN A 366 3.15 22.46 -1.99
N PRO A 367 4.09 22.66 -2.92
CA PRO A 367 4.56 21.58 -3.77
C PRO A 367 5.40 20.55 -2.99
N GLY A 368 5.99 20.96 -1.87
CA GLY A 368 6.80 20.10 -1.01
C GLY A 368 6.01 19.09 -0.18
N LEU A 369 4.69 19.27 0.00
CA LEU A 369 3.86 18.40 0.84
C LEU A 369 4.00 16.92 0.43
N ASP A 370 4.13 16.02 1.40
CA ASP A 370 4.26 14.59 1.12
C ASP A 370 2.91 13.87 1.22
N THR A 371 2.70 12.85 0.38
CA THR A 371 1.48 12.01 0.41
C THR A 371 1.29 11.34 1.77
N SER A 372 2.38 10.93 2.44
CA SER A 372 2.31 10.28 3.76
C SER A 372 1.76 11.22 4.85
N THR A 373 2.00 12.53 4.74
CA THR A 373 1.47 13.53 5.67
C THR A 373 -0.06 13.60 5.57
N MET A 374 -0.61 13.64 4.36
CA MET A 374 -2.07 13.58 4.14
C MET A 374 -2.68 12.28 4.66
N GLN A 375 -2.03 11.13 4.43
CA GLN A 375 -2.50 9.84 4.96
C GLN A 375 -2.50 9.79 6.49
N GLN A 376 -1.48 10.36 7.14
CA GLN A 376 -1.41 10.46 8.59
C GLN A 376 -2.51 11.37 9.16
N ILE A 377 -2.85 12.46 8.45
CA ILE A 377 -3.97 13.33 8.83
C ILE A 377 -5.29 12.56 8.81
N PHE A 378 -5.61 11.84 7.73
CA PHE A 378 -6.83 11.03 7.66
C PHE A 378 -6.88 9.98 8.76
N ARG A 379 -5.78 9.26 8.98
CA ARG A 379 -5.71 8.26 10.07
C ARG A 379 -5.95 8.89 11.43
N THR A 380 -5.34 10.04 11.70
CA THR A 380 -5.47 10.75 12.98
C THR A 380 -6.88 11.29 13.16
N ALA A 381 -7.51 11.81 12.10
CA ALA A 381 -8.90 12.25 12.12
C ALA A 381 -9.84 11.08 12.41
N TYR A 382 -9.62 9.94 11.75
CA TYR A 382 -10.37 8.71 12.00
C TYR A 382 -10.21 8.19 13.43
N LEU A 383 -9.00 8.22 14.00
CA LEU A 383 -8.74 7.77 15.38
C LEU A 383 -9.25 8.74 16.45
N HIS A 384 -9.49 10.00 16.10
CA HIS A 384 -9.92 11.04 17.03
C HIS A 384 -11.13 11.82 16.53
N PRO A 385 -12.32 11.19 16.45
CA PRO A 385 -13.56 11.89 16.09
C PRO A 385 -13.79 13.13 16.94
N GLY A 386 -14.28 14.21 16.32
CA GLY A 386 -14.47 15.52 16.94
C GLY A 386 -13.21 16.37 17.05
N SER A 387 -12.14 16.03 16.34
CA SER A 387 -10.90 16.82 16.29
C SER A 387 -10.75 17.57 14.97
N ILE A 388 -9.97 18.65 15.00
CA ILE A 388 -9.44 19.31 13.80
C ILE A 388 -8.00 18.84 13.64
N VAL A 389 -7.67 18.17 12.55
CA VAL A 389 -6.34 17.57 12.35
C VAL A 389 -5.61 18.29 11.24
N CYS A 390 -4.45 18.88 11.52
CA CYS A 390 -3.67 19.61 10.53
C CYS A 390 -2.23 19.10 10.44
N ALA A 391 -1.58 19.37 9.31
CA ALA A 391 -0.12 19.33 9.29
C ALA A 391 0.45 20.45 10.17
N GLY A 392 1.68 20.29 10.63
CA GLY A 392 2.37 21.33 11.38
C GLY A 392 3.75 20.89 11.83
N ASN A 393 4.50 21.84 12.38
CA ASN A 393 5.84 21.60 12.88
C ASN A 393 6.09 22.49 14.10
N SER A 394 6.70 21.95 15.15
CA SER A 394 7.10 22.71 16.35
C SER A 394 5.97 23.56 16.94
N GLY A 395 4.75 23.01 16.99
CA GLY A 395 3.56 23.67 17.53
C GLY A 395 2.90 24.69 16.58
N ARG A 396 3.49 24.96 15.40
CA ARG A 396 2.86 25.77 14.35
C ARG A 396 1.95 24.90 13.49
N THR A 397 0.71 25.36 13.29
CA THR A 397 -0.28 24.72 12.41
C THR A 397 -0.08 25.16 10.96
N GLY A 398 -0.26 24.24 10.01
CA GLY A 398 -0.21 24.50 8.58
C GLY A 398 -1.30 23.73 7.82
N ASN A 399 -1.27 23.84 6.50
CA ASN A 399 -2.11 23.03 5.61
C ASN A 399 -1.42 21.69 5.31
N PRO A 400 -2.19 20.63 4.95
CA PRO A 400 -3.65 20.61 4.86
C PRO A 400 -4.33 20.42 6.24
N VAL A 401 -5.63 20.69 6.31
CA VAL A 401 -6.44 20.61 7.54
C VAL A 401 -7.70 19.78 7.32
N CYS A 402 -7.85 18.70 8.08
CA CYS A 402 -9.03 17.85 8.12
C CYS A 402 -9.96 18.28 9.24
N TRP A 403 -11.21 18.55 8.86
CA TRP A 403 -12.26 19.02 9.75
C TRP A 403 -13.25 17.91 9.97
N ASP A 404 -13.50 17.57 11.23
CA ASP A 404 -14.61 16.70 11.61
C ASP A 404 -15.97 17.34 11.29
N GLU A 405 -16.96 16.49 11.01
CA GLU A 405 -18.33 16.90 10.65
C GLU A 405 -18.95 17.92 11.61
N ARG A 406 -18.57 17.89 12.90
CA ARG A 406 -19.06 18.81 13.93
C ARG A 406 -18.71 20.28 13.66
N PHE A 407 -17.67 20.54 12.88
CA PHE A 407 -17.21 21.90 12.56
C PHE A 407 -17.77 22.41 11.23
N PHE A 408 -18.50 21.59 10.46
CA PHE A 408 -19.09 22.02 9.19
C PHE A 408 -20.04 23.22 9.34
N PRO A 409 -20.93 23.30 10.35
CA PRO A 409 -21.78 24.48 10.53
C PRO A 409 -20.98 25.76 10.75
N GLU A 410 -19.89 25.71 11.52
CA GLU A 410 -19.02 26.87 11.76
C GLU A 410 -18.25 27.26 10.50
N LEU A 411 -17.78 26.29 9.71
CA LEU A 411 -17.14 26.55 8.41
C LEU A 411 -18.09 27.22 7.41
N LEU A 412 -19.35 26.78 7.38
CA LEU A 412 -20.39 27.35 6.49
C LEU A 412 -20.85 28.75 6.92
N ALA A 413 -20.63 29.13 8.18
CA ALA A 413 -20.96 30.45 8.72
C ALA A 413 -19.86 31.49 8.54
N LEU A 414 -18.67 31.10 8.03
CA LEU A 414 -17.58 32.02 7.74
C LEU A 414 -17.95 33.05 6.66
N THR A 415 -17.49 34.28 6.82
CA THR A 415 -17.72 35.37 5.85
C THR A 415 -16.46 36.18 5.58
N GLY A 416 -16.30 36.75 4.38
CA GLY A 416 -15.16 37.60 4.04
C GLY A 416 -13.82 36.85 3.98
N ASP A 417 -12.73 37.51 4.38
CA ASP A 417 -11.35 37.00 4.30
C ASP A 417 -10.93 36.10 5.47
N GLU A 418 -11.94 35.62 6.18
CA GLU A 418 -11.83 34.98 7.46
C GLU A 418 -11.79 33.45 7.26
N GLY A 419 -10.59 32.87 7.26
CA GLY A 419 -10.37 31.43 7.01
C GLY A 419 -10.54 30.52 8.22
N GLY A 420 -10.36 29.21 8.06
CA GLY A 420 -10.54 28.24 9.14
C GLY A 420 -9.65 28.44 10.38
N ARG A 421 -8.53 29.17 10.29
CA ARG A 421 -7.61 29.39 11.42
C ARG A 421 -8.27 29.96 12.67
N GLN A 422 -9.31 30.77 12.53
CA GLN A 422 -10.02 31.35 13.68
C GLN A 422 -10.89 30.32 14.41
N ILE A 423 -11.50 29.37 13.69
CA ILE A 423 -12.19 28.23 14.32
C ILE A 423 -11.16 27.37 15.08
N MET A 424 -9.97 27.15 14.51
CA MET A 424 -8.87 26.46 15.21
C MET A 424 -8.41 27.21 16.47
N ARG A 425 -8.38 28.55 16.44
CA ARG A 425 -8.04 29.38 17.62
C ARG A 425 -9.11 29.34 18.70
N LYS A 426 -10.38 29.19 18.33
CA LYS A 426 -11.52 29.03 19.24
C LYS A 426 -11.52 27.66 19.90
N HIS A 427 -11.19 26.59 19.17
CA HIS A 427 -11.22 25.20 19.62
C HIS A 427 -9.83 24.57 19.70
N LYS A 428 -8.86 25.27 20.32
CA LYS A 428 -7.44 24.86 20.35
C LYS A 428 -7.25 23.46 20.96
N GLU A 429 -8.06 23.09 21.93
CA GLU A 429 -8.05 21.79 22.60
C GLU A 429 -8.50 20.63 21.70
N LYS A 430 -9.19 20.94 20.59
CA LYS A 430 -9.60 19.97 19.56
C LYS A 430 -8.59 19.87 18.42
N VAL A 431 -7.58 20.74 18.36
CA VAL A 431 -6.57 20.72 17.30
C VAL A 431 -5.55 19.62 17.57
N ARG A 432 -5.26 18.82 16.54
CA ARG A 432 -4.20 17.80 16.53
C ARG A 432 -3.24 18.09 15.39
N ILE A 433 -1.95 18.09 15.71
CA ILE A 433 -0.89 18.38 14.74
C ILE A 433 -0.22 17.06 14.35
N VAL A 434 -0.29 16.73 13.06
CA VAL A 434 0.58 15.75 12.42
C VAL A 434 1.90 16.43 12.09
N GLN A 435 3.00 15.90 12.61
CA GLN A 435 4.32 16.47 12.37
C GLN A 435 4.72 16.29 10.91
N ALA A 436 5.00 17.39 10.23
CA ALA A 436 5.50 17.44 8.86
C ALA A 436 6.90 18.05 8.81
N ASP A 437 7.65 17.72 7.78
CA ASP A 437 8.93 18.39 7.51
C ASP A 437 8.69 19.90 7.27
N PRO A 438 9.52 20.82 7.80
CA PRO A 438 9.38 22.24 7.51
C PRO A 438 9.28 22.58 6.02
N GLU A 439 9.95 21.83 5.14
CA GLU A 439 9.88 22.01 3.68
C GLU A 439 8.50 21.68 3.11
N GLU A 440 7.74 20.78 3.74
CA GLU A 440 6.37 20.43 3.32
C GLU A 440 5.39 21.59 3.57
N LEU A 441 5.67 22.43 4.56
CA LEU A 441 4.80 23.52 5.01
C LEU A 441 5.10 24.87 4.34
N LYS A 442 6.08 24.92 3.44
CA LYS A 442 6.44 26.15 2.72
C LYS A 442 5.45 26.44 1.60
N ASP A 443 4.85 27.62 1.65
CA ASP A 443 4.01 28.17 0.60
C ASP A 443 4.88 28.94 -0.41
N ILE A 444 4.59 28.81 -1.71
CA ILE A 444 5.24 29.66 -2.75
C ILE A 444 4.39 30.90 -2.96
N ASP A 445 4.68 32.01 -2.28
CA ASP A 445 3.86 33.24 -2.33
C ASP A 445 4.43 34.35 -3.22
N ARG A 446 5.75 34.33 -3.42
CA ARG A 446 6.52 35.30 -4.20
C ARG A 446 7.35 34.58 -5.26
N ARG A 447 7.76 35.29 -6.31
CA ARG A 447 8.67 34.75 -7.34
C ARG A 447 10.03 34.32 -6.76
N GLU A 448 10.44 34.95 -5.67
CA GLU A 448 11.67 34.61 -4.93
C GLU A 448 11.61 33.20 -4.34
N ASP A 449 10.41 32.71 -4.01
CA ASP A 449 10.18 31.37 -3.43
C ASP A 449 10.31 30.24 -4.46
N LEU A 450 10.50 30.56 -5.75
CA LEU A 450 10.72 29.59 -6.82
C LEU A 450 12.16 29.04 -6.87
N ARG A 451 13.09 29.64 -6.11
CA ARG A 451 14.53 29.35 -6.17
C ARG A 451 14.95 28.12 -5.36
#